data_AF-A0A7J5XUP3-F1
#
_entry.id   AF-A0A7J5XUP3-F1
#
_cell.length_a   1.000
_cell.length_b   1.000
_cell.length_c   1.000
_cell.angle_alpha   90.00
_cell.angle_beta   90.00
_cell.angle_gamma   90.00
#
_symmetry.space_group_name_H-M   'P 1'
#
loop_
_entity.id
_entity.type
_entity.pdbx_description
1 polymer ?
#
loop_
_entity_poly.entity_id
_entity_poly.type
_entity_poly.pdbx_seq_one_letter_code
_entity_poly.pdbx_strand_id
1 'polypeptide(L)'
;MDMEPLNVEALNFTVEAAAGQPLCEAWRESAEGSVFHLANRLLRLLYLFTFLTLGFFCTTLWAWGDPCTTDSFLWSFALFGVCLGQVLHVSYRLRSVSLSEDFQELYNYMFKKLGVSLTHFGKIVTCCEGDINTLERDQCFAVEGKTAIDKLSVLLSGRVCVTVNGEFLHYIYPFQFLDSPEWDSLRPSEEGVFQVTLRADNPCRYVAWRRKKLYLLFAKHRYIAKIFALVVRNDITDKLYSLNDKAFDSSGHRYDLRLPSYCHMPGTELEKADVFLQVPGPAYRPLTASVSQRSSSCSAADRMSSTPALPPLFTTLPSFPSASPGVPAAELNSTSCTEWDQAHHLLFHLGSLALLLALALPSTMSLHMILLRLLLMTGCALFIVWATLYRCNLDVMVWNVVFLLVNFMHLFFLLYKRRPIKIDRELRSLYKRMFEPLHVKEALFQRLTGQFCTIQTLKKGQAYAAEDKTSVDERLSILLKGKMKVSYRSHFLHNIYTNAFIDSPEFRSTEMHRGEKFQVTIVAEENCKYLCWSREKLTFFLESDTFLNEVFRYLIGKDITNKLYSLNDPTLSDKILQRGSAGSSQKSPGAKASKKMKPIEEGMEDDVFEESAPSESQRMPSTSTTEEV
;
A
#
# COMPACT_ATOMS: atom_id res chain seq x y z
N MET A 1 -39.79 -72.87 14.64
CA MET A 1 -38.37 -72.74 15.04
C MET A 1 -37.75 -71.67 14.14
N ASP A 2 -38.30 -70.47 14.13
CA ASP A 2 -38.32 -69.47 15.23
C ASP A 2 -36.92 -68.98 15.54
N MET A 3 -36.64 -67.87 14.87
CA MET A 3 -35.55 -66.94 15.07
C MET A 3 -35.93 -66.11 16.31
N GLU A 4 -35.27 -66.35 17.45
CA GLU A 4 -35.41 -65.48 18.64
C GLU A 4 -34.25 -64.47 18.72
N PRO A 5 -34.51 -63.25 19.20
CA PRO A 5 -33.74 -62.07 18.85
C PRO A 5 -32.54 -61.82 19.77
N LEU A 6 -31.56 -61.07 19.23
CA LEU A 6 -30.47 -60.47 19.99
C LEU A 6 -31.03 -59.63 21.14
N ASN A 7 -30.63 -59.98 22.36
CA ASN A 7 -30.94 -59.22 23.57
C ASN A 7 -30.29 -57.81 23.49
N VAL A 8 -31.13 -56.79 23.45
CA VAL A 8 -30.75 -55.37 23.34
C VAL A 8 -30.30 -54.80 24.70
N GLU A 9 -30.24 -55.61 25.77
CA GLU A 9 -29.76 -55.16 27.08
C GLU A 9 -28.23 -55.20 27.27
N ALA A 10 -27.45 -55.69 26.30
CA ALA A 10 -25.98 -55.67 26.36
C ALA A 10 -25.33 -54.39 25.80
N LEU A 11 -26.13 -53.39 25.42
CA LEU A 11 -25.66 -52.10 24.86
C LEU A 11 -26.01 -50.88 25.72
N ASN A 12 -26.45 -51.09 26.96
CA ASN A 12 -26.29 -50.07 27.98
C ASN A 12 -24.84 -50.10 28.44
N PHE A 13 -23.99 -49.37 27.73
CA PHE A 13 -22.90 -48.65 28.38
C PHE A 13 -23.57 -47.72 29.41
N THR A 14 -23.85 -48.27 30.59
CA THR A 14 -23.89 -47.50 31.81
C THR A 14 -22.50 -46.90 31.92
N VAL A 15 -22.37 -45.70 31.35
CA VAL A 15 -21.49 -44.67 31.88
C VAL A 15 -21.83 -44.67 33.36
N GLU A 16 -21.00 -45.34 34.16
CA GLU A 16 -20.86 -45.01 35.57
C GLU A 16 -20.73 -43.49 35.57
N ALA A 17 -21.82 -42.85 35.98
CA ALA A 17 -21.81 -41.43 36.28
C ALA A 17 -20.66 -41.28 37.27
N ALA A 18 -19.54 -40.73 36.78
CA ALA A 18 -18.42 -40.33 37.60
C ALA A 18 -19.03 -39.64 38.82
N ALA A 19 -18.72 -40.20 40.00
CA ALA A 19 -19.16 -39.69 41.29
C ALA A 19 -19.20 -38.16 41.24
N GLY A 20 -20.41 -37.60 41.30
CA GLY A 20 -20.64 -36.19 41.03
C GLY A 20 -19.76 -35.36 41.96
N GLN A 21 -18.77 -34.67 41.39
CA GLN A 21 -18.03 -33.66 42.13
C GLN A 21 -19.06 -32.69 42.71
N PRO A 22 -19.03 -32.43 44.03
CA PRO A 22 -20.08 -31.66 44.69
C PRO A 22 -20.14 -30.27 44.06
N LEU A 23 -21.35 -29.85 43.68
CA LEU A 23 -21.61 -28.47 43.31
C LEU A 23 -21.37 -27.59 44.52
N CYS A 24 -20.92 -26.37 44.27
CA CYS A 24 -20.64 -25.44 45.34
C CYS A 24 -21.89 -25.13 46.18
N GLU A 25 -21.77 -25.32 47.49
CA GLU A 25 -22.82 -25.00 48.47
C GLU A 25 -22.68 -23.58 49.07
N ALA A 26 -21.45 -23.02 49.15
CA ALA A 26 -21.18 -21.69 49.72
C ALA A 26 -20.00 -20.96 49.06
N TRP A 27 -20.12 -19.64 48.90
CA TRP A 27 -19.08 -18.79 48.32
C TRP A 27 -17.95 -18.51 49.31
N ARG A 28 -16.70 -18.43 48.81
CA ARG A 28 -15.54 -18.09 49.63
C ARG A 28 -15.62 -16.64 50.12
N GLU A 29 -15.44 -16.41 51.42
CA GLU A 29 -15.51 -15.06 52.02
C GLU A 29 -14.21 -14.25 51.87
N SER A 30 -13.07 -14.91 51.60
CA SER A 30 -11.77 -14.25 51.44
C SER A 30 -11.53 -13.82 49.99
N ALA A 31 -11.20 -12.54 49.80
CA ALA A 31 -10.71 -12.02 48.52
C ALA A 31 -9.32 -12.57 48.19
N GLU A 32 -9.01 -12.69 46.90
CA GLU A 32 -7.71 -13.11 46.41
C GLU A 32 -6.62 -12.05 46.65
N GLY A 33 -5.37 -12.50 46.67
CA GLY A 33 -4.22 -11.65 47.00
C GLY A 33 -3.98 -10.49 46.00
N SER A 34 -3.21 -9.48 46.43
CA SER A 34 -2.88 -8.30 45.60
C SER A 34 -2.20 -8.65 44.27
N VAL A 35 -1.37 -9.70 44.26
CA VAL A 35 -0.70 -10.22 43.06
C VAL A 35 -1.70 -10.73 42.03
N PHE A 36 -2.78 -11.41 42.47
CA PHE A 36 -3.85 -11.89 41.60
C PHE A 36 -4.62 -10.73 40.95
N HIS A 37 -4.97 -9.69 41.72
CA HIS A 37 -5.63 -8.51 41.15
C HIS A 37 -4.71 -7.71 40.22
N LEU A 38 -3.40 -7.65 40.48
CA LEU A 38 -2.42 -7.03 39.59
C LEU A 38 -2.31 -7.79 38.27
N ALA A 39 -2.20 -9.12 38.34
CA ALA A 39 -2.13 -9.98 37.16
C ALA A 39 -3.35 -9.77 36.25
N ASN A 40 -4.57 -9.80 36.81
CA ASN A 40 -5.79 -9.63 36.03
C ASN A 40 -6.00 -8.21 35.48
N ARG A 41 -5.50 -7.17 36.16
CA ARG A 41 -5.45 -5.80 35.60
C ARG A 41 -4.56 -5.72 34.36
N LEU A 42 -3.42 -6.41 34.38
CA LEU A 42 -2.49 -6.48 33.24
C LEU A 42 -3.09 -7.31 32.10
N LEU A 43 -3.72 -8.45 32.42
CA LEU A 43 -4.43 -9.29 31.44
C LEU A 43 -5.58 -8.55 30.76
N ARG A 44 -6.24 -7.59 31.41
CA ARG A 44 -7.28 -6.73 30.79
C ARG A 44 -6.77 -5.96 29.56
N LEU A 45 -5.47 -5.70 29.48
CA LEU A 45 -4.82 -5.06 28.33
C LEU A 45 -4.50 -6.07 27.21
N LEU A 46 -5.49 -6.90 26.86
CA LEU A 46 -5.48 -8.00 25.88
C LEU A 46 -4.97 -7.62 24.46
N TYR A 47 -4.72 -6.34 24.20
CA TYR A 47 -4.34 -5.81 22.89
C TYR A 47 -2.83 -5.73 22.69
N LEU A 48 -2.06 -5.89 23.77
CA LEU A 48 -0.61 -5.79 23.76
C LEU A 48 -0.05 -7.09 24.33
N PHE A 49 0.51 -7.91 23.46
CA PHE A 49 1.14 -9.18 23.84
C PHE A 49 2.18 -8.99 24.97
N THR A 50 2.82 -7.82 25.06
CA THR A 50 3.72 -7.46 26.15
C THR A 50 3.05 -7.41 27.53
N PHE A 51 1.89 -6.78 27.65
CA PHE A 51 1.13 -6.74 28.91
C PHE A 51 0.47 -8.09 29.22
N LEU A 52 0.11 -8.84 28.18
CA LEU A 52 -0.41 -10.19 28.33
C LEU A 52 0.65 -11.16 28.89
N THR A 53 1.89 -11.09 28.37
CA THR A 53 3.04 -11.83 28.90
C THR A 53 3.31 -11.47 30.36
N LEU A 54 3.28 -10.19 30.73
CA LEU A 54 3.47 -9.77 32.12
C LEU A 54 2.33 -10.23 33.03
N GLY A 55 1.09 -10.22 32.53
CA GLY A 55 -0.08 -10.75 33.25
C GLY A 55 0.04 -12.24 33.54
N PHE A 56 0.35 -13.07 32.54
CA PHE A 56 0.55 -14.51 32.73
C PHE A 56 1.80 -14.85 33.55
N PHE A 57 2.83 -14.00 33.50
CA PHE A 57 3.97 -14.12 34.42
C PHE A 57 3.54 -13.91 35.87
N CYS A 58 2.73 -12.89 36.16
CA CYS A 58 2.19 -12.66 37.49
C CYS A 58 1.24 -13.77 37.96
N THR A 59 0.41 -14.37 37.07
CA THR A 59 -0.42 -15.54 37.45
C THR A 59 0.43 -16.78 37.72
N THR A 60 1.53 -16.97 36.98
CA THR A 60 2.49 -18.05 37.22
C THR A 60 3.18 -17.89 38.58
N LEU A 61 3.59 -16.67 38.94
CA LEU A 61 4.18 -16.38 40.25
C LEU A 61 3.18 -16.57 41.40
N TRP A 62 1.91 -16.22 41.19
CA TRP A 62 0.86 -16.47 42.17
C TRP A 62 0.63 -17.97 42.38
N ALA A 63 0.51 -18.75 41.30
CA ALA A 63 0.35 -20.20 41.39
C ALA A 63 1.56 -20.88 42.06
N TRP A 64 2.77 -20.44 41.75
CA TRP A 64 3.98 -20.97 42.39
C TRP A 64 4.01 -20.80 43.91
N GLY A 65 3.31 -19.80 44.45
CA GLY A 65 3.27 -19.52 45.89
C GLY A 65 2.63 -20.63 46.73
N ASP A 66 1.79 -21.48 46.14
CA ASP A 66 1.06 -22.55 46.81
C ASP A 66 1.40 -23.93 46.20
N PRO A 67 1.92 -24.90 46.98
CA PRO A 67 2.36 -26.20 46.48
C PRO A 67 1.24 -27.08 45.93
N CYS A 68 -0.04 -26.74 46.15
CA CYS A 68 -1.20 -27.50 45.69
C CYS A 68 -1.77 -27.04 44.32
N THR A 69 -1.13 -26.11 43.60
CA THR A 69 -1.71 -25.47 42.39
C THR A 69 -1.06 -25.90 41.06
N THR A 70 -0.49 -27.10 41.01
CA THR A 70 0.34 -27.61 39.89
C THR A 70 -0.29 -27.40 38.51
N ASP A 71 -1.58 -27.70 38.32
CA ASP A 71 -2.24 -27.52 37.03
C ASP A 71 -2.41 -26.05 36.63
N SER A 72 -2.71 -25.19 37.60
CA SER A 72 -2.81 -23.74 37.37
C SER A 72 -1.46 -23.13 37.03
N PHE A 73 -0.38 -23.63 37.64
CA PHE A 73 0.98 -23.27 37.30
C PHE A 73 1.34 -23.72 35.87
N LEU A 74 1.10 -24.97 35.52
CA LEU A 74 1.44 -25.52 34.19
C LEU A 74 0.74 -24.76 33.06
N TRP A 75 -0.57 -24.51 33.19
CA TRP A 75 -1.31 -23.73 32.18
C TRP A 75 -0.86 -22.28 32.12
N SER A 76 -0.65 -21.61 33.26
CA SER A 76 -0.16 -20.23 33.28
C SER A 76 1.22 -20.11 32.64
N PHE A 77 2.11 -21.06 32.91
CA PHE A 77 3.44 -21.11 32.31
C PHE A 77 3.40 -21.37 30.80
N ALA A 78 2.53 -22.27 30.33
CA ALA A 78 2.32 -22.51 28.90
C ALA A 78 1.80 -21.25 28.18
N LEU A 79 0.80 -20.57 28.76
CA LEU A 79 0.25 -19.32 28.22
C LEU A 79 1.30 -18.20 28.21
N PHE A 80 2.11 -18.09 29.26
CA PHE A 80 3.26 -17.19 29.32
C PHE A 80 4.27 -17.48 28.20
N GLY A 81 4.66 -18.75 28.02
CA GLY A 81 5.62 -19.17 27.00
C GLY A 81 5.16 -18.84 25.58
N VAL A 82 3.88 -19.10 25.25
CA VAL A 82 3.30 -18.74 23.94
C VAL A 82 3.27 -17.22 23.75
N CYS A 83 2.83 -16.46 24.75
CA CYS A 83 2.81 -14.99 24.66
C CYS A 83 4.22 -14.41 24.49
N LEU A 84 5.20 -14.92 25.24
CA LEU A 84 6.61 -14.53 25.11
C LEU A 84 7.14 -14.87 23.71
N GLY A 85 6.85 -16.07 23.20
CA GLY A 85 7.19 -16.47 21.84
C GLY A 85 6.59 -15.53 20.78
N GLN A 86 5.34 -15.10 20.95
CA GLN A 86 4.71 -14.12 20.06
C GLN A 86 5.35 -12.74 20.15
N VAL A 87 5.66 -12.26 21.35
CA VAL A 87 6.41 -10.99 21.53
C VAL A 87 7.76 -11.09 20.83
N LEU A 88 8.52 -12.15 21.07
CA LEU A 88 9.82 -12.36 20.43
C LEU A 88 9.72 -12.48 18.91
N HIS A 89 8.72 -13.20 18.39
CA HIS A 89 8.48 -13.32 16.95
C HIS A 89 8.10 -11.98 16.32
N VAL A 90 7.19 -11.22 16.94
CA VAL A 90 6.81 -9.88 16.46
C VAL A 90 7.99 -8.92 16.55
N SER A 91 8.74 -8.93 17.65
CA SER A 91 9.98 -8.16 17.82
C SER A 91 11.05 -8.54 16.80
N TYR A 92 11.22 -9.83 16.49
CA TYR A 92 12.14 -10.29 15.44
C TYR A 92 11.71 -9.81 14.05
N ARG A 93 10.42 -9.89 13.72
CA ARG A 93 9.86 -9.37 12.46
C ARG A 93 10.00 -7.85 12.36
N LEU A 94 9.84 -7.12 13.47
CA LEU A 94 10.06 -5.68 13.57
C LEU A 94 11.56 -5.32 13.53
N ARG A 95 12.45 -6.20 14.00
CA ARG A 95 13.91 -6.00 14.06
C ARG A 95 14.58 -5.99 12.67
N SER A 96 13.85 -6.33 11.62
CA SER A 96 14.35 -6.21 10.24
C SER A 96 13.58 -5.11 9.51
N VAL A 97 14.18 -3.92 9.43
CA VAL A 97 14.33 -3.02 8.26
C VAL A 97 15.12 -1.80 8.78
N SER A 98 16.37 -1.99 9.22
CA SER A 98 17.30 -0.86 9.44
C SER A 98 17.83 -0.44 8.07
N LEU A 99 17.08 0.44 7.40
CA LEU A 99 17.49 1.03 6.12
C LEU A 99 18.60 2.05 6.37
N SER A 100 19.58 2.12 5.46
CA SER A 100 20.51 3.25 5.44
C SER A 100 19.74 4.56 5.25
N GLU A 101 20.34 5.67 5.67
CA GLU A 101 19.75 7.01 5.58
C GLU A 101 19.25 7.33 4.16
N ASP A 102 20.04 7.01 3.14
CA ASP A 102 19.67 7.24 1.73
C ASP A 102 18.39 6.48 1.32
N PHE A 103 18.23 5.22 1.76
CA PHE A 103 17.01 4.47 1.47
C PHE A 103 15.82 4.95 2.29
N GLN A 104 16.05 5.50 3.49
CA GLN A 104 14.99 6.13 4.27
C GLN A 104 14.49 7.41 3.59
N GLU A 105 15.39 8.23 3.06
CA GLU A 105 15.03 9.41 2.26
C GLU A 105 14.26 9.04 1.01
N LEU A 106 14.77 8.07 0.23
CA LEU A 106 14.07 7.54 -0.95
C LEU A 106 12.66 7.03 -0.62
N TYR A 107 12.52 6.29 0.47
CA TYR A 107 11.23 5.81 0.96
C TYR A 107 10.29 6.96 1.32
N ASN A 108 10.78 7.92 2.13
CA ASN A 108 9.99 9.04 2.60
C ASN A 108 9.51 9.93 1.44
N TYR A 109 10.35 10.12 0.41
CA TYR A 109 10.04 10.99 -0.71
C TYR A 109 9.11 10.32 -1.74
N MET A 110 9.41 9.09 -2.17
CA MET A 110 8.68 8.46 -3.29
C MET A 110 7.60 7.46 -2.88
N PHE A 111 7.76 6.74 -1.76
CA PHE A 111 6.95 5.54 -1.49
C PHE A 111 6.01 5.68 -0.28
N LYS A 112 6.39 6.49 0.72
CA LYS A 112 5.63 6.66 1.96
C LYS A 112 4.26 7.30 1.73
N LYS A 113 4.21 8.38 0.92
CA LYS A 113 2.94 9.07 0.59
C LYS A 113 2.02 8.20 -0.26
N LEU A 114 2.58 7.27 -1.05
CA LEU A 114 1.85 6.25 -1.80
C LEU A 114 1.34 5.07 -0.94
N GLY A 115 1.54 5.09 0.38
CA GLY A 115 1.06 4.03 1.27
C GLY A 115 1.81 2.70 1.15
N VAL A 116 3.00 2.68 0.53
CA VAL A 116 3.85 1.50 0.47
C VAL A 116 4.41 1.23 1.87
N SER A 117 4.26 0.00 2.38
CA SER A 117 4.82 -0.36 3.69
C SER A 117 6.33 -0.57 3.63
N LEU A 118 7.02 -0.34 4.76
CA LEU A 118 8.45 -0.64 4.91
C LEU A 118 8.80 -2.10 4.56
N THR A 119 7.88 -3.04 4.77
CA THR A 119 8.06 -4.44 4.39
C THR A 119 8.07 -4.66 2.87
N HIS A 120 7.24 -3.93 2.11
CA HIS A 120 7.29 -3.97 0.64
C HIS A 120 8.51 -3.23 0.12
N PHE A 121 8.83 -2.07 0.71
CA PHE A 121 10.01 -1.30 0.34
C PHE A 121 11.31 -2.07 0.64
N GLY A 122 11.39 -2.80 1.74
CA GLY A 122 12.52 -3.68 2.04
C GLY A 122 12.81 -4.68 0.93
N LYS A 123 11.76 -5.24 0.29
CA LYS A 123 11.93 -6.15 -0.87
C LYS A 123 12.47 -5.43 -2.11
N ILE A 124 12.09 -4.16 -2.31
CA ILE A 124 12.63 -3.30 -3.38
C ILE A 124 14.13 -3.06 -3.13
N VAL A 125 14.52 -2.78 -1.89
CA VAL A 125 15.93 -2.57 -1.52
C VAL A 125 16.75 -3.85 -1.63
N THR A 126 16.22 -5.00 -1.22
CA THR A 126 16.90 -6.30 -1.42
C THR A 126 17.14 -6.60 -2.92
N CYS A 127 16.29 -6.08 -3.82
CA CYS A 127 16.44 -6.27 -5.26
C CYS A 127 17.65 -5.53 -5.86
N CYS A 128 18.10 -4.43 -5.24
CA CYS A 128 19.34 -3.73 -5.61
C CYS A 128 20.51 -4.09 -4.68
N GLU A 129 20.42 -5.20 -3.93
CA GLU A 129 21.46 -5.65 -2.97
C GLU A 129 21.78 -4.64 -1.85
N GLY A 130 21.00 -3.56 -1.72
CA GLY A 130 21.32 -2.45 -0.82
C GLY A 130 22.45 -1.55 -1.32
N ASP A 131 22.86 -1.68 -2.59
CA ASP A 131 23.96 -0.91 -3.14
C ASP A 131 23.56 0.53 -3.48
N ILE A 132 24.45 1.46 -3.15
CA ILE A 132 24.38 2.86 -3.54
C ILE A 132 25.60 3.16 -4.40
N ASN A 133 25.35 3.55 -5.65
CA ASN A 133 26.38 3.88 -6.60
C ASN A 133 26.72 5.37 -6.53
N THR A 134 27.98 5.70 -6.77
CA THR A 134 28.46 7.07 -6.91
C THR A 134 28.82 7.37 -8.37
N LEU A 135 28.70 8.63 -8.75
CA LEU A 135 29.08 9.14 -10.06
C LEU A 135 29.82 10.46 -9.83
N GLU A 136 31.08 10.51 -10.22
CA GLU A 136 31.90 11.72 -10.05
C GLU A 136 31.50 12.81 -11.03
N ARG A 137 31.89 14.05 -10.75
CA ARG A 137 31.68 15.17 -11.68
C ARG A 137 32.23 14.81 -13.07
N ASP A 138 31.49 15.19 -14.11
CA ASP A 138 31.81 15.00 -15.52
C ASP A 138 31.78 13.54 -16.02
N GLN A 139 31.56 12.57 -15.12
CA GLN A 139 31.41 11.16 -15.48
C GLN A 139 30.04 10.91 -16.13
N CYS A 140 30.02 10.11 -17.18
CA CYS A 140 28.77 9.73 -17.86
C CYS A 140 28.15 8.50 -17.20
N PHE A 141 26.89 8.62 -16.80
CA PHE A 141 26.05 7.48 -16.43
C PHE A 141 25.68 6.65 -17.66
N ALA A 142 25.36 7.34 -18.77
CA ALA A 142 25.04 6.74 -20.06
C ALA A 142 25.53 7.62 -21.20
N VAL A 143 25.92 7.01 -22.31
CA VAL A 143 26.36 7.67 -23.53
C VAL A 143 25.44 7.25 -24.68
N GLU A 144 24.96 8.25 -25.41
CA GLU A 144 24.06 8.10 -26.55
C GLU A 144 24.60 7.06 -27.55
N GLY A 145 23.73 6.12 -27.94
CA GLY A 145 24.01 5.06 -28.91
C GLY A 145 25.00 3.98 -28.44
N LYS A 146 25.55 4.08 -27.22
CA LYS A 146 26.59 3.17 -26.72
C LYS A 146 26.15 2.39 -25.48
N THR A 147 25.56 3.06 -24.50
CA THR A 147 25.19 2.42 -23.23
C THR A 147 23.93 1.58 -23.43
N ALA A 148 23.95 0.32 -23.02
CA ALA A 148 22.78 -0.56 -23.05
C ALA A 148 21.79 -0.23 -21.93
N ILE A 149 20.50 -0.47 -22.16
CA ILE A 149 19.42 -0.26 -21.21
C ILE A 149 19.17 -1.55 -20.43
N ASP A 150 19.91 -1.74 -19.33
CA ASP A 150 19.90 -2.97 -18.52
C ASP A 150 19.46 -2.78 -17.05
N LYS A 151 19.21 -1.52 -16.66
CA LYS A 151 18.84 -1.12 -15.30
C LYS A 151 17.73 -0.05 -15.31
N LEU A 152 17.11 0.12 -14.16
CA LEU A 152 16.27 1.26 -13.80
C LEU A 152 16.93 1.92 -12.58
N SER A 153 17.05 3.24 -12.58
CA SER A 153 17.91 3.95 -11.62
C SER A 153 17.27 5.25 -11.15
N VAL A 154 17.43 5.57 -9.86
CA VAL A 154 16.92 6.82 -9.25
C VAL A 154 18.08 7.59 -8.66
N LEU A 155 18.14 8.89 -8.99
CA LEU A 155 19.11 9.82 -8.43
C LEU A 155 18.74 10.13 -6.97
N LEU A 156 19.68 10.01 -6.04
CA LEU A 156 19.48 10.28 -4.60
C LEU A 156 20.05 11.64 -4.21
N SER A 157 21.18 12.04 -4.80
CA SER A 157 21.78 13.35 -4.60
C SER A 157 22.57 13.78 -5.84
N GLY A 158 22.82 15.08 -5.94
CA GLY A 158 23.49 15.69 -7.09
C GLY A 158 22.52 16.10 -8.21
N ARG A 159 23.04 16.25 -9.42
CA ARG A 159 22.33 16.69 -10.62
C ARG A 159 22.99 16.08 -11.85
N VAL A 160 22.17 15.53 -12.74
CA VAL A 160 22.62 14.94 -14.00
C VAL A 160 22.12 15.78 -15.16
N CYS A 161 23.01 16.12 -16.08
CA CYS A 161 22.72 16.83 -17.32
C CYS A 161 22.35 15.82 -18.41
N VAL A 162 21.26 16.08 -19.13
CA VAL A 162 20.79 15.28 -20.26
C VAL A 162 21.08 16.02 -21.55
N THR A 163 21.77 15.38 -22.48
CA THR A 163 22.05 15.93 -23.81
C THR A 163 21.67 14.96 -24.93
N VAL A 164 21.28 15.50 -26.08
CA VAL A 164 20.97 14.76 -27.31
C VAL A 164 21.77 15.37 -28.44
N ASN A 165 22.58 14.58 -29.16
CA ASN A 165 23.51 15.09 -30.16
C ASN A 165 24.44 16.21 -29.64
N GLY A 166 24.73 16.23 -28.34
CA GLY A 166 25.52 17.26 -27.67
C GLY A 166 24.76 18.52 -27.26
N GLU A 167 23.50 18.69 -27.67
CA GLU A 167 22.64 19.80 -27.23
C GLU A 167 22.00 19.52 -25.88
N PHE A 168 21.91 20.55 -25.04
CA PHE A 168 21.30 20.46 -23.72
C PHE A 168 19.78 20.27 -23.82
N LEU A 169 19.26 19.29 -23.09
CA LEU A 169 17.83 19.00 -23.03
C LEU A 169 17.24 19.45 -21.69
N HIS A 170 17.64 18.81 -20.59
CA HIS A 170 17.20 19.16 -19.24
C HIS A 170 18.16 18.62 -18.18
N TYR A 171 17.91 19.01 -16.92
CA TYR A 171 18.57 18.42 -15.76
C TYR A 171 17.64 17.42 -15.08
N ILE A 172 18.23 16.34 -14.56
CA ILE A 172 17.59 15.38 -13.66
C ILE A 172 18.06 15.70 -12.23
N TYR A 173 17.09 15.80 -11.33
CA TYR A 173 17.26 16.20 -9.93
C TYR A 173 17.06 15.01 -8.97
N PRO A 174 17.45 15.15 -7.68
CA PRO A 174 17.23 14.10 -6.69
C PRO A 174 15.79 13.61 -6.64
N PHE A 175 15.63 12.31 -6.43
CA PHE A 175 14.38 11.55 -6.43
C PHE A 175 13.63 11.51 -7.77
N GLN A 176 14.35 11.73 -8.87
CA GLN A 176 13.87 11.47 -10.23
C GLN A 176 14.59 10.26 -10.83
N PHE A 177 13.92 9.56 -11.73
CA PHE A 177 14.55 8.46 -12.45
C PHE A 177 15.58 8.98 -13.46
N LEU A 178 16.67 8.25 -13.64
CA LEU A 178 17.68 8.58 -14.66
C LEU A 178 17.26 8.07 -16.05
N ASP A 179 16.58 6.94 -16.08
CA ASP A 179 16.38 6.07 -17.24
C ASP A 179 14.91 5.61 -17.40
N SER A 180 13.96 6.40 -16.87
CA SER A 180 12.52 6.08 -16.94
C SER A 180 11.95 6.01 -18.37
N PRO A 181 12.24 6.95 -19.32
CA PRO A 181 11.74 6.80 -20.69
C PRO A 181 12.35 5.58 -21.39
N GLU A 182 13.65 5.35 -21.22
CA GLU A 182 14.36 4.20 -21.78
C GLU A 182 13.79 2.89 -21.26
N TRP A 183 13.54 2.82 -19.94
CA TRP A 183 12.97 1.65 -19.29
C TRP A 183 11.59 1.28 -19.82
N ASP A 184 10.68 2.25 -19.88
CA ASP A 184 9.25 2.06 -20.20
C ASP A 184 9.03 1.84 -21.71
N SER A 185 9.95 2.34 -22.55
CA SER A 185 9.91 2.16 -24.01
C SER A 185 10.23 0.73 -24.48
N LEU A 186 10.99 -0.04 -23.67
CA LEU A 186 11.42 -1.38 -24.03
C LEU A 186 10.48 -2.43 -23.46
N ARG A 187 10.17 -3.45 -24.27
CA ARG A 187 9.55 -4.68 -23.78
C ARG A 187 10.53 -5.49 -22.91
N PRO A 188 10.05 -6.41 -22.05
CA PRO A 188 10.94 -7.18 -21.17
C PRO A 188 12.04 -7.97 -21.90
N SER A 189 11.78 -8.47 -23.10
CA SER A 189 12.71 -9.23 -23.94
C SER A 189 13.52 -8.38 -24.94
N GLU A 190 13.28 -7.07 -24.98
CA GLU A 190 13.86 -6.17 -25.98
C GLU A 190 15.10 -5.50 -25.40
N GLU A 191 16.18 -5.52 -26.19
CA GLU A 191 17.41 -4.82 -25.87
C GLU A 191 17.44 -3.47 -26.59
N GLY A 192 17.92 -2.45 -25.90
CA GLY A 192 18.05 -1.11 -26.45
C GLY A 192 19.28 -0.40 -25.91
N VAL A 193 19.62 0.71 -26.56
CA VAL A 193 20.68 1.62 -26.12
C VAL A 193 20.08 2.97 -25.77
N PHE A 194 20.73 3.69 -24.86
CA PHE A 194 20.33 5.05 -24.51
C PHE A 194 20.34 5.95 -25.74
N GLN A 195 19.28 6.73 -25.91
CA GLN A 195 19.14 7.71 -27.00
C GLN A 195 19.66 9.10 -26.61
N VAL A 196 20.09 9.25 -25.35
CA VAL A 196 20.58 10.49 -24.77
C VAL A 196 21.88 10.22 -24.01
N THR A 197 22.69 11.24 -23.84
CA THR A 197 23.87 11.19 -22.95
C THR A 197 23.49 11.77 -21.59
N LEU A 198 23.80 11.03 -20.52
CA LEU A 198 23.55 11.41 -19.14
C LEU A 198 24.89 11.63 -18.44
N ARG A 199 25.18 12.87 -18.06
CA ARG A 199 26.46 13.28 -17.47
C ARG A 199 26.28 13.93 -16.11
N ALA A 200 27.04 13.50 -15.10
CA ALA A 200 27.04 14.15 -13.79
C ALA A 200 27.60 15.57 -13.89
N ASP A 201 26.83 16.53 -13.41
CA ASP A 201 27.25 17.92 -13.33
C ASP A 201 27.97 18.23 -12.00
N ASN A 202 27.66 17.42 -10.98
CA ASN A 202 28.34 17.38 -9.69
C ASN A 202 28.41 15.92 -9.19
N PRO A 203 29.15 15.62 -8.11
CA PRO A 203 29.14 14.28 -7.52
C PRO A 203 27.71 13.85 -7.18
N CYS A 204 27.30 12.72 -7.74
CA CYS A 204 25.95 12.19 -7.64
C CYS A 204 25.97 10.85 -6.91
N ARG A 205 24.89 10.56 -6.18
CA ARG A 205 24.61 9.24 -5.61
C ARG A 205 23.32 8.72 -6.20
N TYR A 206 23.25 7.46 -6.56
CA TYR A 206 22.06 6.86 -7.15
C TYR A 206 21.90 5.40 -6.74
N VAL A 207 20.67 4.92 -6.82
CA VAL A 207 20.33 3.49 -6.70
C VAL A 207 20.00 2.95 -8.07
N ALA A 208 20.41 1.71 -8.37
CA ALA A 208 20.10 1.04 -9.62
C ALA A 208 19.57 -0.39 -9.39
N TRP A 209 18.48 -0.73 -10.06
CA TRP A 209 17.90 -2.07 -10.09
C TRP A 209 18.15 -2.70 -11.46
N ARG A 210 18.83 -3.86 -11.48
CA ARG A 210 18.99 -4.63 -12.72
C ARG A 210 17.62 -5.07 -13.24
N ARG A 211 17.39 -4.87 -14.55
CA ARG A 211 16.13 -5.12 -15.24
C ARG A 211 15.56 -6.51 -14.97
N LYS A 212 16.38 -7.55 -15.16
CA LYS A 212 15.98 -8.95 -14.94
C LYS A 212 15.54 -9.23 -13.49
N LYS A 213 16.27 -8.69 -12.50
CA LYS A 213 15.93 -8.86 -11.08
C LYS A 213 14.62 -8.15 -10.73
N LEU A 214 14.42 -6.95 -11.29
CA LEU A 214 13.23 -6.16 -11.03
C LEU A 214 11.96 -6.81 -11.62
N TYR A 215 12.03 -7.38 -12.84
CA TYR A 215 10.92 -8.15 -13.41
C TYR A 215 10.60 -9.42 -12.61
N LEU A 216 11.60 -10.12 -12.08
CA LEU A 216 11.38 -11.26 -11.18
C LEU A 216 10.68 -10.83 -9.88
N LEU A 217 11.00 -9.64 -9.35
CA LEU A 217 10.31 -9.07 -8.20
C LEU A 217 8.84 -8.75 -8.54
N PHE A 218 8.59 -8.17 -9.72
CA PHE A 218 7.25 -7.84 -10.19
C PHE A 218 6.37 -9.09 -10.36
N ALA A 219 6.93 -10.17 -10.91
CA ALA A 219 6.24 -11.45 -11.03
C ALA A 219 5.82 -12.02 -9.66
N LYS A 220 6.67 -11.87 -8.63
CA LYS A 220 6.37 -12.32 -7.26
C LYS A 220 5.40 -11.40 -6.53
N HIS A 221 5.38 -10.10 -6.87
CA HIS A 221 4.63 -9.08 -6.14
C HIS A 221 3.93 -8.10 -7.08
N ARG A 222 2.70 -8.45 -7.52
CA ARG A 222 1.86 -7.61 -8.39
C ARG A 222 1.63 -6.19 -7.84
N TYR A 223 1.55 -6.02 -6.52
CA TYR A 223 1.45 -4.70 -5.89
C TYR A 223 2.68 -3.82 -6.21
N ILE A 224 3.89 -4.36 -6.04
CA ILE A 224 5.13 -3.64 -6.34
C ILE A 224 5.20 -3.28 -7.82
N ALA A 225 4.82 -4.22 -8.70
CA ALA A 225 4.74 -3.97 -10.14
C ALA A 225 3.85 -2.77 -10.49
N LYS A 226 2.65 -2.69 -9.88
CA LYS A 226 1.71 -1.57 -10.07
C LYS A 226 2.28 -0.25 -9.57
N ILE A 227 2.92 -0.25 -8.40
CA ILE A 227 3.59 0.95 -7.87
C ILE A 227 4.71 1.41 -8.82
N PHE A 228 5.55 0.51 -9.32
CA PHE A 228 6.61 0.87 -10.26
C PHE A 228 6.08 1.43 -11.58
N ALA A 229 5.04 0.81 -12.15
CA ALA A 229 4.37 1.31 -13.35
C ALA A 229 3.83 2.73 -13.16
N LEU A 230 3.30 3.04 -11.98
CA LEU A 230 2.84 4.38 -11.63
C LEU A 230 3.99 5.39 -11.48
N VAL A 231 5.01 5.07 -10.68
CA VAL A 231 6.08 6.04 -10.38
C VAL A 231 6.94 6.34 -11.61
N VAL A 232 7.24 5.33 -12.43
CA VAL A 232 8.00 5.51 -13.67
C VAL A 232 7.23 6.36 -14.67
N ARG A 233 5.95 6.03 -14.93
CA ARG A 233 5.16 6.77 -15.92
C ARG A 233 4.87 8.20 -15.49
N ASN A 234 4.70 8.45 -14.19
CA ASN A 234 4.57 9.81 -13.71
C ASN A 234 5.87 10.62 -13.87
N ASP A 235 7.03 10.03 -13.62
CA ASP A 235 8.33 10.69 -13.83
C ASP A 235 8.53 11.08 -15.31
N ILE A 236 8.13 10.20 -16.24
CA ILE A 236 8.09 10.50 -17.68
C ILE A 236 7.18 11.71 -17.94
N THR A 237 6.01 11.76 -17.32
CA THR A 237 5.11 12.91 -17.43
C THR A 237 5.76 14.18 -16.89
N ASP A 238 6.37 14.15 -15.70
CA ASP A 238 7.05 15.32 -15.11
C ASP A 238 8.18 15.85 -16.02
N LYS A 239 8.96 14.95 -16.61
CA LYS A 239 10.00 15.30 -17.59
C LYS A 239 9.41 15.93 -18.85
N LEU A 240 8.33 15.38 -19.40
CA LEU A 240 7.64 15.92 -20.57
C LEU A 240 7.18 17.37 -20.33
N TYR A 241 6.54 17.64 -19.19
CA TYR A 241 6.06 18.99 -18.87
C TYR A 241 7.22 19.98 -18.63
N SER A 242 8.31 19.54 -17.99
CA SER A 242 9.53 20.35 -17.82
C SER A 242 10.18 20.76 -19.15
N LEU A 243 10.04 19.93 -20.19
CA LEU A 243 10.48 20.25 -21.55
C LEU A 243 9.48 21.16 -22.29
N ASN A 244 8.18 20.99 -22.04
CA ASN A 244 7.12 21.75 -22.70
C ASN A 244 7.20 23.25 -22.39
N ASP A 245 7.66 23.59 -21.19
CA ASP A 245 7.87 24.99 -20.78
C ASP A 245 9.02 25.68 -21.54
N LYS A 246 9.86 24.92 -22.23
CA LYS A 246 11.08 25.40 -22.90
C LYS A 246 11.03 25.26 -24.42
N ALA A 247 10.02 24.63 -24.97
CA ALA A 247 9.93 24.34 -26.40
C ALA A 247 9.25 25.51 -27.14
N PHE A 248 10.01 26.26 -27.94
CA PHE A 248 9.52 27.33 -28.82
C PHE A 248 9.93 27.08 -30.27
N ASP A 249 9.05 27.41 -31.22
CA ASP A 249 9.36 27.36 -32.64
C ASP A 249 10.26 28.52 -33.07
N SER A 250 10.80 28.46 -34.29
CA SER A 250 11.65 29.50 -34.87
C SER A 250 10.94 30.85 -35.08
N SER A 251 9.62 30.88 -34.90
CA SER A 251 8.77 32.09 -34.95
C SER A 251 8.31 32.58 -33.57
N GLY A 252 8.74 31.94 -32.48
CA GLY A 252 8.40 32.28 -31.10
C GLY A 252 7.11 31.66 -30.53
N HIS A 253 6.43 30.76 -31.24
CA HIS A 253 5.26 30.04 -30.71
C HIS A 253 5.68 28.89 -29.80
N ARG A 254 4.98 28.71 -28.69
CA ARG A 254 5.22 27.61 -27.73
C ARG A 254 4.74 26.29 -28.34
N TYR A 255 5.63 25.30 -28.44
CA TYR A 255 5.25 23.95 -28.83
C TYR A 255 4.46 23.29 -27.71
N ASP A 256 3.39 22.58 -28.06
CA ASP A 256 2.75 21.66 -27.12
C ASP A 256 3.19 20.22 -27.39
N LEU A 257 4.19 19.78 -26.64
CA LEU A 257 4.75 18.43 -26.67
C LEU A 257 3.73 17.35 -26.28
N ARG A 258 2.53 17.72 -25.78
CA ARG A 258 1.41 16.80 -25.57
C ARG A 258 0.75 16.35 -26.89
N LEU A 259 0.98 17.09 -27.98
CA LEU A 259 0.48 16.80 -29.33
C LEU A 259 1.64 16.64 -30.34
N PRO A 260 2.58 15.70 -30.11
CA PRO A 260 3.85 15.62 -30.84
C PRO A 260 3.68 15.41 -32.35
N SER A 261 2.61 14.72 -32.78
CA SER A 261 2.36 14.43 -34.20
C SER A 261 2.02 15.65 -35.06
N TYR A 262 1.77 16.82 -34.44
CA TYR A 262 1.37 18.05 -35.14
C TYR A 262 2.41 19.17 -35.06
N CYS A 263 3.57 18.95 -34.41
CA CYS A 263 4.67 19.92 -34.33
C CYS A 263 5.30 20.28 -35.69
N HIS A 264 4.90 19.64 -36.79
CA HIS A 264 5.46 19.83 -38.14
C HIS A 264 4.47 20.32 -39.20
N MET A 265 3.22 20.64 -38.85
CA MET A 265 2.24 21.13 -39.84
C MET A 265 2.37 22.66 -40.01
N PRO A 266 2.64 23.18 -41.22
CA PRO A 266 2.62 24.62 -41.46
C PRO A 266 1.22 25.16 -41.16
N GLY A 267 1.12 26.18 -40.30
CA GLY A 267 -0.15 26.83 -39.98
C GLY A 267 -0.85 27.32 -41.25
N THR A 268 -2.13 26.97 -41.40
CA THR A 268 -2.99 27.51 -42.45
C THR A 268 -3.12 29.03 -42.27
N GLU A 269 -3.02 29.77 -43.38
CA GLU A 269 -2.93 31.24 -43.46
C GLU A 269 -4.06 32.04 -42.78
N LEU A 270 -5.08 31.39 -42.20
CA LEU A 270 -6.08 32.06 -41.37
C LEU A 270 -5.53 32.57 -40.03
N GLU A 271 -4.49 31.94 -39.46
CA GLU A 271 -3.93 32.32 -38.16
C GLU A 271 -3.10 33.63 -38.24
N LYS A 272 -2.66 34.02 -39.45
CA LYS A 272 -1.94 35.29 -39.68
C LYS A 272 -2.85 36.51 -39.77
N ALA A 273 -4.16 36.32 -39.99
CA ALA A 273 -5.10 37.42 -40.12
C ALA A 273 -5.54 38.00 -38.77
N ASP A 274 -5.61 37.18 -37.72
CA ASP A 274 -6.09 37.60 -36.40
C ASP A 274 -5.02 38.28 -35.52
N VAL A 275 -3.74 38.24 -35.93
CA VAL A 275 -2.64 38.88 -35.19
C VAL A 275 -2.42 40.35 -35.59
N PHE A 276 -2.99 40.82 -36.71
CA PHE A 276 -2.79 42.20 -37.19
C PHE A 276 -3.80 43.24 -36.68
N LEU A 277 -4.72 42.86 -35.79
CA LEU A 277 -5.67 43.78 -35.15
C LEU A 277 -5.55 43.79 -33.63
N GLN A 278 -4.40 44.22 -33.09
CA GLN A 278 -4.34 44.77 -31.75
C GLN A 278 -3.33 45.92 -31.64
N VAL A 279 -3.87 47.10 -31.28
CA VAL A 279 -3.21 48.40 -31.13
C VAL A 279 -2.30 48.39 -29.88
N PRO A 280 -1.10 49.03 -29.90
CA PRO A 280 -0.19 49.03 -28.76
C PRO A 280 -0.55 50.11 -27.72
N GLY A 281 -0.70 49.71 -26.45
CA GLY A 281 -0.75 50.58 -25.27
C GLY A 281 0.60 50.61 -24.51
N PRO A 282 0.91 51.68 -23.75
CA PRO A 282 2.29 52.07 -23.46
C PRO A 282 2.95 51.32 -22.29
N ALA A 283 4.28 51.24 -22.42
CA ALA A 283 5.24 50.61 -21.52
C ALA A 283 5.31 51.25 -20.12
N TYR A 284 5.42 50.41 -19.09
CA TYR A 284 5.91 50.79 -17.76
C TYR A 284 7.28 50.14 -17.50
N ARG A 285 8.26 50.99 -17.14
CA ARG A 285 9.62 50.62 -16.70
C ARG A 285 9.60 50.03 -15.28
N PRO A 286 10.50 49.09 -14.95
CA PRO A 286 10.77 48.70 -13.58
C PRO A 286 11.79 49.66 -12.93
N LEU A 287 11.51 50.13 -11.72
CA LEU A 287 12.46 50.86 -10.88
C LEU A 287 13.15 49.89 -9.92
N THR A 288 14.48 49.91 -10.00
CA THR A 288 15.47 49.32 -9.11
C THR A 288 15.48 49.97 -7.73
N ALA A 289 15.72 49.19 -6.67
CA ALA A 289 16.31 49.69 -5.42
C ALA A 289 17.23 48.65 -4.80
N SER A 290 18.41 49.12 -4.40
CA SER A 290 19.60 48.42 -3.97
C SER A 290 19.66 48.12 -2.47
N VAL A 291 20.24 46.95 -2.15
CA VAL A 291 21.21 46.61 -1.08
C VAL A 291 21.35 47.58 0.10
N SER A 292 21.19 47.06 1.32
CA SER A 292 22.15 47.30 2.41
C SER A 292 22.12 46.19 3.47
N GLN A 293 23.30 45.61 3.72
CA GLN A 293 23.61 44.65 4.78
C GLN A 293 23.68 45.37 6.14
N ARG A 294 23.30 44.68 7.22
CA ARG A 294 24.09 44.79 8.46
C ARG A 294 23.99 43.55 9.33
N SER A 295 25.18 43.03 9.60
CA SER A 295 25.56 42.04 10.60
C SER A 295 25.56 42.63 12.01
N SER A 296 25.38 41.77 13.01
CA SER A 296 25.99 41.95 14.32
C SER A 296 26.06 40.61 15.07
N SER A 297 27.29 40.20 15.37
CA SER A 297 27.67 39.19 16.36
C SER A 297 28.49 39.87 17.46
N CYS A 298 28.35 39.38 18.71
CA CYS A 298 29.43 39.08 19.69
C CYS A 298 29.12 39.43 21.18
N SER A 299 29.32 38.40 22.02
CA SER A 299 30.07 38.37 23.32
C SER A 299 29.43 38.71 24.68
N ALA A 300 29.25 37.65 25.49
CA ALA A 300 29.94 37.24 26.74
C ALA A 300 30.02 38.08 28.05
N ALA A 301 29.87 37.31 29.16
CA ALA A 301 30.30 37.47 30.59
C ALA A 301 29.49 38.47 31.46
N ASP A 302 29.13 38.21 32.73
CA ASP A 302 29.87 37.56 33.83
C ASP A 302 28.96 37.07 35.03
N ARG A 303 29.60 36.34 35.96
CA ARG A 303 29.23 35.62 37.23
C ARG A 303 28.27 36.33 38.24
N MET A 304 27.72 35.76 39.34
CA MET A 304 28.21 34.77 40.35
C MET A 304 27.09 34.35 41.37
N SER A 305 27.08 33.06 41.75
CA SER A 305 26.81 32.41 43.07
C SER A 305 25.61 32.78 43.99
N SER A 306 24.81 31.78 44.42
CA SER A 306 24.98 31.08 45.73
C SER A 306 23.86 30.07 46.06
N THR A 307 24.26 28.93 46.63
CA THR A 307 23.47 27.80 47.19
C THR A 307 23.26 27.98 48.72
N PRO A 308 22.38 27.21 49.41
CA PRO A 308 22.85 25.95 50.04
C PRO A 308 21.86 24.74 50.14
N ALA A 309 22.50 23.55 50.14
CA ALA A 309 22.27 22.18 50.70
C ALA A 309 20.95 21.76 51.43
N LEU A 310 20.29 20.62 51.05
CA LEU A 310 20.33 19.18 51.53
C LEU A 310 19.35 18.85 52.70
N PRO A 311 18.88 17.59 52.97
CA PRO A 311 19.40 16.25 52.57
C PRO A 311 18.36 15.16 52.14
N PRO A 312 18.80 13.93 51.78
CA PRO A 312 17.96 12.76 51.50
C PRO A 312 17.88 11.75 52.66
N LEU A 313 16.83 10.92 52.70
CA LEU A 313 16.68 9.80 53.64
C LEU A 313 16.77 8.45 52.92
N PHE A 314 17.80 7.69 53.28
CA PHE A 314 17.89 6.22 53.14
C PHE A 314 17.18 5.57 54.34
N THR A 315 16.56 4.41 54.14
CA THR A 315 16.11 3.55 55.25
C THR A 315 16.71 2.16 55.08
N THR A 316 17.36 1.72 56.15
CA THR A 316 18.15 0.50 56.31
C THR A 316 17.29 -0.70 56.73
N LEU A 317 17.63 -1.88 56.21
CA LEU A 317 17.27 -3.18 56.80
C LEU A 317 17.95 -3.37 58.17
N PRO A 318 17.36 -4.19 59.07
CA PRO A 318 18.11 -4.92 60.09
C PRO A 318 18.17 -6.43 59.79
N SER A 319 19.19 -7.06 60.36
CA SER A 319 19.54 -8.48 60.18
C SER A 319 19.85 -9.16 61.54
N PHE A 320 19.53 -10.47 61.61
CA PHE A 320 19.98 -11.56 62.52
C PHE A 320 19.31 -11.69 63.91
N PRO A 321 19.18 -12.92 64.51
CA PRO A 321 20.11 -14.07 64.44
C PRO A 321 19.49 -15.50 64.31
N SER A 322 20.38 -16.50 64.30
CA SER A 322 20.18 -17.96 64.17
C SER A 322 20.08 -18.73 65.51
N ALA A 323 19.64 -20.01 65.40
CA ALA A 323 19.89 -21.19 66.27
C ALA A 323 18.70 -21.80 67.07
N SER A 324 18.48 -23.11 66.83
CA SER A 324 17.46 -24.06 67.34
C SER A 324 17.63 -24.49 68.82
N PRO A 325 16.72 -25.29 69.46
CA PRO A 325 16.61 -26.77 69.25
C PRO A 325 15.21 -27.46 69.50
N GLY A 326 14.93 -28.54 68.74
CA GLY A 326 14.44 -29.83 69.30
C GLY A 326 12.94 -30.21 69.37
N VAL A 327 12.57 -31.21 68.54
CA VAL A 327 11.65 -32.37 68.79
C VAL A 327 10.11 -32.19 68.58
N PRO A 328 9.35 -33.18 68.04
CA PRO A 328 9.59 -34.14 66.96
C PRO A 328 8.53 -34.04 65.82
N ALA A 329 8.84 -34.67 64.69
CA ALA A 329 7.92 -34.91 63.58
C ALA A 329 6.80 -35.91 63.97
N ALA A 330 5.54 -35.52 63.76
CA ALA A 330 4.42 -36.46 63.60
C ALA A 330 3.25 -35.78 62.89
N GLU A 331 3.01 -36.23 61.65
CA GLU A 331 1.72 -36.28 60.93
C GLU A 331 0.90 -34.99 60.74
N LEU A 332 1.15 -34.27 59.63
CA LEU A 332 0.11 -33.46 58.98
C LEU A 332 0.45 -33.17 57.50
N ASN A 333 0.48 -34.20 56.63
CA ASN A 333 0.81 -34.00 55.21
C ASN A 333 -0.17 -34.67 54.22
N SER A 334 -1.34 -35.15 54.65
CA SER A 334 -2.33 -35.78 53.74
C SER A 334 -3.66 -35.02 53.63
N THR A 335 -3.82 -33.88 54.29
CA THR A 335 -5.08 -33.09 54.30
C THR A 335 -4.96 -31.67 53.74
N SER A 336 -3.77 -31.24 53.27
CA SER A 336 -3.52 -29.85 52.86
C SER A 336 -3.89 -29.50 51.40
N CYS A 337 -4.18 -30.48 50.53
CA CYS A 337 -4.50 -30.21 49.12
C CYS A 337 -5.93 -30.61 48.69
N THR A 338 -6.82 -31.02 49.60
CA THR A 338 -8.22 -31.36 49.26
C THR A 338 -9.02 -30.16 48.75
N GLU A 339 -8.64 -28.92 49.10
CA GLU A 339 -9.23 -27.69 48.54
C GLU A 339 -8.92 -27.49 47.05
N TRP A 340 -7.94 -28.17 46.46
CA TRP A 340 -7.53 -27.98 45.06
C TRP A 340 -8.01 -29.08 44.11
N ASP A 341 -8.79 -30.04 44.60
CA ASP A 341 -9.33 -31.15 43.80
C ASP A 341 -10.28 -30.68 42.67
N GLN A 342 -10.77 -29.44 42.80
CA GLN A 342 -11.63 -28.74 41.84
C GLN A 342 -10.87 -28.21 40.60
N ALA A 343 -9.54 -28.10 40.64
CA ALA A 343 -8.72 -27.64 39.52
C ALA A 343 -8.53 -28.71 38.43
N HIS A 344 -8.74 -29.99 38.76
CA HIS A 344 -8.74 -31.12 37.82
C HIS A 344 -10.01 -31.18 36.95
N HIS A 345 -10.97 -30.28 37.15
CA HIS A 345 -12.24 -30.31 36.44
C HIS A 345 -12.06 -30.04 34.94
N LEU A 346 -12.72 -30.82 34.09
CA LEU A 346 -12.60 -30.75 32.63
C LEU A 346 -12.81 -29.34 32.07
N LEU A 347 -13.75 -28.57 32.64
CA LEU A 347 -14.02 -27.17 32.26
C LEU A 347 -12.79 -26.25 32.41
N PHE A 348 -11.97 -26.45 33.43
CA PHE A 348 -10.76 -25.67 33.66
C PHE A 348 -9.72 -25.94 32.56
N HIS A 349 -9.50 -27.22 32.22
CA HIS A 349 -8.59 -27.61 31.14
C HIS A 349 -9.12 -27.18 29.76
N LEU A 350 -10.43 -27.31 29.50
CA LEU A 350 -11.04 -26.86 28.24
C LEU A 350 -10.99 -25.33 28.09
N GLY A 351 -11.21 -24.58 29.17
CA GLY A 351 -11.07 -23.13 29.18
C GLY A 351 -9.63 -22.69 28.91
N SER A 352 -8.66 -23.34 29.57
CA SER A 352 -7.23 -23.08 29.37
C SER A 352 -6.77 -23.42 27.96
N LEU A 353 -7.23 -24.55 27.41
CA LEU A 353 -6.96 -24.96 26.03
C LEU A 353 -7.55 -23.96 25.03
N ALA A 354 -8.76 -23.46 25.26
CA ALA A 354 -9.37 -22.44 24.41
C ALA A 354 -8.54 -21.14 24.39
N LEU A 355 -8.03 -20.69 25.55
CA LEU A 355 -7.12 -19.54 25.62
C LEU A 355 -5.79 -19.82 24.90
N LEU A 356 -5.22 -21.01 25.08
CA LEU A 356 -3.97 -21.41 24.42
C LEU A 356 -4.12 -21.41 22.89
N LEU A 357 -5.20 -22.01 22.38
CA LEU A 357 -5.52 -22.04 20.95
C LEU A 357 -5.76 -20.62 20.41
N ALA A 358 -6.45 -19.77 21.17
CA ALA A 358 -6.65 -18.37 20.80
C ALA A 358 -5.31 -17.68 20.54
N LEU A 359 -4.33 -17.86 21.44
CA LEU A 359 -3.00 -17.28 21.33
C LEU A 359 -2.14 -17.97 20.28
N ALA A 360 -2.28 -19.27 20.07
CA ALA A 360 -1.49 -20.00 19.07
C ALA A 360 -1.93 -19.74 17.61
N LEU A 361 -3.09 -19.09 17.40
CA LEU A 361 -3.61 -18.86 16.05
C LEU A 361 -2.61 -18.08 15.16
N PRO A 362 -2.28 -18.59 13.96
CA PRO A 362 -1.43 -17.87 13.02
C PRO A 362 -2.09 -16.56 12.55
N SER A 363 -1.32 -15.47 12.53
CA SER A 363 -1.75 -14.18 12.00
C SER A 363 -1.94 -14.14 10.48
N THR A 364 -1.65 -15.26 9.79
CA THR A 364 -1.81 -15.42 8.34
C THR A 364 -3.26 -15.63 7.91
N MET A 365 -4.16 -16.00 8.84
CA MET A 365 -5.57 -16.23 8.52
C MET A 365 -6.34 -14.91 8.41
N SER A 366 -7.12 -14.72 7.35
CA SER A 366 -7.89 -13.48 7.11
C SER A 366 -8.92 -13.18 8.20
N LEU A 367 -9.42 -14.20 8.92
CA LEU A 367 -10.36 -14.08 10.04
C LEU A 367 -9.69 -14.18 11.43
N HIS A 368 -8.35 -14.18 11.49
CA HIS A 368 -7.58 -14.38 12.72
C HIS A 368 -8.09 -13.54 13.89
N MET A 369 -8.24 -12.22 13.71
CA MET A 369 -8.67 -11.31 14.78
C MET A 369 -10.10 -11.58 15.29
N ILE A 370 -10.98 -12.13 14.45
CA ILE A 370 -12.36 -12.48 14.86
C ILE A 370 -12.34 -13.81 15.60
N LEU A 371 -11.64 -14.82 15.05
CA LEU A 371 -11.53 -16.14 15.64
C LEU A 371 -10.81 -16.10 17.00
N LEU A 372 -9.76 -15.28 17.13
CA LEU A 372 -9.09 -14.96 18.39
C LEU A 372 -10.09 -14.51 19.46
N ARG A 373 -10.97 -13.55 19.13
CA ARG A 373 -11.97 -13.02 20.08
C ARG A 373 -12.99 -14.07 20.45
N LEU A 374 -13.45 -14.87 19.49
CA LEU A 374 -14.41 -15.96 19.75
C LEU A 374 -13.81 -17.02 20.71
N LEU A 375 -12.57 -17.45 20.49
CA LEU A 375 -11.91 -18.43 21.36
C LEU A 375 -11.63 -17.87 22.77
N LEU A 376 -11.22 -16.60 22.88
CA LEU A 376 -11.06 -15.94 24.19
C LEU A 376 -12.39 -15.85 24.94
N MET A 377 -13.49 -15.53 24.24
CA MET A 377 -14.84 -15.51 24.81
C MET A 377 -15.27 -16.89 25.31
N THR A 378 -15.02 -17.95 24.51
CA THR A 378 -15.29 -19.33 24.91
C THR A 378 -14.49 -19.72 26.15
N GLY A 379 -13.20 -19.39 26.20
CA GLY A 379 -12.36 -19.62 27.38
C GLY A 379 -12.90 -18.92 28.63
N CYS A 380 -13.23 -17.63 28.54
CA CYS A 380 -13.79 -16.85 29.65
C CYS A 380 -15.13 -17.43 30.14
N ALA A 381 -16.01 -17.85 29.22
CA ALA A 381 -17.30 -18.45 29.58
C ALA A 381 -17.12 -19.78 30.34
N LEU A 382 -16.19 -20.63 29.89
CA LEU A 382 -15.86 -21.89 30.57
C LEU A 382 -15.27 -21.65 31.97
N PHE A 383 -14.40 -20.64 32.13
CA PHE A 383 -13.89 -20.24 33.44
C PHE A 383 -14.97 -19.66 34.36
N ILE A 384 -15.95 -18.93 33.85
CA ILE A 384 -17.09 -18.44 34.66
C ILE A 384 -17.90 -19.62 35.17
N VAL A 385 -18.24 -20.59 34.31
CA VAL A 385 -19.01 -21.78 34.69
C VAL A 385 -18.23 -22.60 35.73
N TRP A 386 -16.93 -22.80 35.52
CA TRP A 386 -16.07 -23.46 36.50
C TRP A 386 -15.99 -22.70 37.84
N ALA A 387 -15.79 -21.38 37.78
CA ALA A 387 -15.67 -20.53 38.96
C ALA A 387 -16.95 -20.44 39.79
N THR A 388 -18.11 -20.56 39.15
CA THR A 388 -19.43 -20.46 39.80
C THR A 388 -19.93 -21.81 40.33
N LEU A 389 -19.81 -22.87 39.54
CA LEU A 389 -20.41 -24.17 39.89
C LEU A 389 -19.50 -25.04 40.76
N TYR A 390 -18.17 -24.94 40.59
CA TYR A 390 -17.23 -25.88 41.21
C TYR A 390 -16.25 -25.20 42.16
N ARG A 391 -15.74 -24.00 41.84
CA ARG A 391 -14.72 -23.31 42.65
C ARG A 391 -15.28 -22.30 43.65
N CYS A 392 -16.46 -21.73 43.38
CA CYS A 392 -17.11 -20.68 44.17
C CYS A 392 -16.24 -19.48 44.55
N ASN A 393 -15.53 -18.95 43.56
CA ASN A 393 -14.62 -17.82 43.73
C ASN A 393 -15.12 -16.59 42.98
N LEU A 394 -15.55 -15.58 43.74
CA LEU A 394 -16.16 -14.38 43.19
C LEU A 394 -15.16 -13.54 42.39
N ASP A 395 -13.91 -13.45 42.81
CA ASP A 395 -12.89 -12.66 42.13
C ASP A 395 -12.56 -13.25 40.75
N VAL A 396 -12.40 -14.57 40.66
CA VAL A 396 -12.19 -15.27 39.38
C VAL A 396 -13.39 -15.07 38.45
N MET A 397 -14.61 -15.19 38.98
CA MET A 397 -15.84 -14.95 38.21
C MET A 397 -15.88 -13.52 37.66
N VAL A 398 -15.68 -12.52 38.52
CA VAL A 398 -15.77 -11.09 38.15
C VAL A 398 -14.76 -10.74 37.06
N TRP A 399 -13.49 -11.16 37.19
CA TRP A 399 -12.49 -10.87 36.17
C TRP A 399 -12.80 -11.52 34.83
N ASN A 400 -13.24 -12.77 34.82
CA ASN A 400 -13.63 -13.44 33.57
C ASN A 400 -14.88 -12.80 32.93
N VAL A 401 -15.83 -12.30 33.72
CA VAL A 401 -16.96 -11.49 33.20
C VAL A 401 -16.46 -10.19 32.56
N VAL A 402 -15.52 -9.48 33.19
CA VAL A 402 -14.91 -8.27 32.61
C VAL A 402 -14.21 -8.60 31.28
N PHE A 403 -13.42 -9.69 31.22
CA PHE A 403 -12.76 -10.12 29.99
C PHE A 403 -13.75 -10.51 28.89
N LEU A 404 -14.85 -11.17 29.25
CA LEU A 404 -15.94 -11.51 28.33
C LEU A 404 -16.56 -10.24 27.74
N LEU A 405 -16.90 -9.24 28.57
CA LEU A 405 -17.49 -7.99 28.09
C LEU A 405 -16.55 -7.20 27.16
N VAL A 406 -15.27 -7.09 27.50
CA VAL A 406 -14.27 -6.40 26.67
C VAL A 406 -14.10 -7.10 25.32
N ASN A 407 -13.99 -8.43 25.30
CA ASN A 407 -13.85 -9.18 24.06
C ASN A 407 -15.13 -9.13 23.21
N PHE A 408 -16.31 -9.13 23.83
CA PHE A 408 -17.59 -8.97 23.14
C PHE A 408 -17.72 -7.61 22.46
N MET A 409 -17.42 -6.52 23.18
CA MET A 409 -17.42 -5.16 22.61
C MET A 409 -16.45 -5.04 21.43
N HIS A 410 -15.27 -5.64 21.53
CA HIS A 410 -14.29 -5.62 20.45
C HIS A 410 -14.70 -6.48 19.26
N LEU A 411 -15.29 -7.66 19.49
CA LEU A 411 -15.86 -8.49 18.44
C LEU A 411 -16.92 -7.70 17.67
N PHE A 412 -17.84 -7.05 18.38
CA PHE A 412 -18.86 -6.20 17.76
C PHE A 412 -18.24 -5.06 16.95
N PHE A 413 -17.23 -4.36 17.49
CA PHE A 413 -16.49 -3.33 16.76
C PHE A 413 -15.83 -3.87 15.48
N LEU A 414 -15.19 -5.04 15.53
CA LEU A 414 -14.57 -5.68 14.37
C LEU A 414 -15.63 -6.07 13.32
N LEU A 415 -16.77 -6.60 13.74
CA LEU A 415 -17.89 -6.94 12.85
C LEU A 415 -18.51 -5.68 12.22
N TYR A 416 -18.65 -4.60 12.99
CA TYR A 416 -19.11 -3.30 12.48
C TYR A 416 -18.17 -2.76 11.41
N LYS A 417 -16.86 -2.78 11.66
CA LYS A 417 -15.83 -2.32 10.70
C LYS A 417 -15.75 -3.20 9.45
N ARG A 418 -16.15 -4.47 9.54
CA ARG A 418 -16.19 -5.41 8.40
C ARG A 418 -17.49 -5.36 7.59
N ARG A 419 -18.46 -4.53 7.96
CA ARG A 419 -19.68 -4.41 7.15
C ARG A 419 -19.30 -3.96 5.72
N PRO A 420 -19.70 -4.72 4.68
CA PRO A 420 -19.36 -4.39 3.31
C PRO A 420 -20.04 -3.07 2.96
N ILE A 421 -19.27 -2.13 2.44
CA ILE A 421 -19.83 -0.85 2.05
C ILE A 421 -20.28 -0.98 0.60
N LYS A 422 -21.57 -0.76 0.35
CA LYS A 422 -22.16 -0.96 -0.98
C LYS A 422 -21.68 0.15 -1.92
N ILE A 423 -20.64 -0.11 -2.70
CA ILE A 423 -20.24 0.74 -3.84
C ILE A 423 -21.25 0.51 -4.96
N ASP A 424 -21.69 1.58 -5.63
CA ASP A 424 -22.57 1.50 -6.79
C ASP A 424 -21.97 0.55 -7.87
N ARG A 425 -22.83 -0.23 -8.54
CA ARG A 425 -22.44 -1.26 -9.49
C ARG A 425 -21.57 -0.69 -10.62
N GLU A 426 -21.85 0.54 -11.05
CA GLU A 426 -21.09 1.23 -12.12
C GLU A 426 -19.70 1.68 -11.66
N LEU A 427 -19.54 2.03 -10.38
CA LEU A 427 -18.26 2.44 -9.80
C LEU A 427 -17.40 1.26 -9.35
N ARG A 428 -18.01 0.08 -9.18
CA ARG A 428 -17.31 -1.12 -8.69
C ARG A 428 -16.20 -1.58 -9.64
N SER A 429 -16.42 -1.54 -10.95
CA SER A 429 -15.39 -1.90 -11.94
C SER A 429 -14.21 -0.92 -11.88
N LEU A 430 -14.51 0.38 -11.79
CA LEU A 430 -13.51 1.43 -11.65
C LEU A 430 -12.67 1.24 -10.38
N TYR A 431 -13.33 1.02 -9.24
CA TYR A 431 -12.67 0.80 -7.96
C TYR A 431 -11.72 -0.40 -8.01
N LYS A 432 -12.22 -1.56 -8.45
CA LYS A 432 -11.43 -2.80 -8.50
C LYS A 432 -10.22 -2.71 -9.43
N ARG A 433 -10.34 -1.95 -10.54
CA ARG A 433 -9.27 -1.86 -11.53
C ARG A 433 -8.23 -0.79 -11.19
N MET A 434 -8.65 0.38 -10.71
CA MET A 434 -7.75 1.52 -10.50
C MET A 434 -7.35 1.77 -9.04
N PHE A 435 -8.25 1.55 -8.08
CA PHE A 435 -8.07 2.04 -6.70
C PHE A 435 -7.77 0.91 -5.70
N GLU A 436 -8.47 -0.22 -5.77
CA GLU A 436 -8.23 -1.40 -4.93
C GLU A 436 -6.78 -1.91 -5.01
N PRO A 437 -6.15 -2.00 -6.20
CA PRO A 437 -4.77 -2.47 -6.30
C PRO A 437 -3.73 -1.53 -5.69
N LEU A 438 -4.11 -0.29 -5.42
CA LEU A 438 -3.28 0.72 -4.74
C LEU A 438 -3.61 0.80 -3.24
N HIS A 439 -4.38 -0.17 -2.72
CA HIS A 439 -4.83 -0.23 -1.33
C HIS A 439 -5.69 0.97 -0.88
N VAL A 440 -6.36 1.64 -1.82
CA VAL A 440 -7.37 2.64 -1.48
C VAL A 440 -8.57 1.92 -0.87
N LYS A 441 -8.87 2.23 0.39
CA LYS A 441 -9.98 1.59 1.14
C LYS A 441 -11.32 1.95 0.51
N GLU A 442 -12.26 1.00 0.51
CA GLU A 442 -13.64 1.22 0.00
C GLU A 442 -14.29 2.46 0.63
N ALA A 443 -14.13 2.66 1.95
CA ALA A 443 -14.68 3.82 2.64
C ALA A 443 -14.14 5.16 2.12
N LEU A 444 -12.85 5.21 1.77
CA LEU A 444 -12.22 6.41 1.24
C LEU A 444 -12.70 6.68 -0.19
N PHE A 445 -12.77 5.64 -1.02
CA PHE A 445 -13.29 5.73 -2.37
C PHE A 445 -14.76 6.16 -2.40
N GLN A 446 -15.58 5.70 -1.45
CA GLN A 446 -16.97 6.16 -1.32
C GLN A 446 -17.08 7.62 -0.89
N ARG A 447 -16.19 8.11 -0.01
CA ARG A 447 -16.16 9.54 0.33
C ARG A 447 -15.79 10.38 -0.90
N LEU A 448 -14.83 9.92 -1.69
CA LEU A 448 -14.41 10.55 -2.95
C LEU A 448 -15.54 10.59 -3.99
N THR A 449 -16.28 9.49 -4.15
CA THR A 449 -17.34 9.34 -5.16
C THR A 449 -18.74 9.70 -4.67
N GLY A 450 -18.88 10.03 -3.38
CA GLY A 450 -20.14 10.40 -2.75
C GLY A 450 -20.60 11.81 -3.11
N GLN A 451 -20.47 12.75 -2.18
CA GLN A 451 -21.13 14.07 -2.28
C GLN A 451 -20.59 15.01 -3.38
N PHE A 452 -19.46 14.67 -4.00
CA PHE A 452 -18.74 15.58 -4.91
C PHE A 452 -18.65 15.06 -6.34
N CYS A 453 -19.36 13.98 -6.63
CA CYS A 453 -19.25 13.27 -7.88
C CYS A 453 -20.60 13.15 -8.57
N THR A 454 -20.61 13.32 -9.88
CA THR A 454 -21.81 13.16 -10.71
C THR A 454 -21.53 12.13 -11.80
N ILE A 455 -22.48 11.24 -12.04
CA ILE A 455 -22.43 10.32 -13.18
C ILE A 455 -23.24 10.96 -14.30
N GLN A 456 -22.58 11.24 -15.42
CA GLN A 456 -23.18 11.84 -16.59
C GLN A 456 -23.21 10.87 -17.77
N THR A 457 -24.15 11.07 -18.68
CA THR A 457 -24.37 10.24 -19.86
C THR A 457 -24.23 11.07 -21.13
N LEU A 458 -23.50 10.57 -22.11
CA LEU A 458 -23.29 11.22 -23.39
C LEU A 458 -23.74 10.28 -24.52
N LYS A 459 -24.63 10.73 -25.40
CA LYS A 459 -25.08 9.93 -26.54
C LYS A 459 -24.01 9.92 -27.62
N LYS A 460 -24.00 8.86 -28.44
CA LYS A 460 -23.14 8.78 -29.63
C LYS A 460 -23.26 10.06 -30.48
N GLY A 461 -22.12 10.63 -30.84
CA GLY A 461 -22.00 11.85 -31.65
C GLY A 461 -22.02 13.17 -30.84
N GLN A 462 -22.35 13.15 -29.55
CA GLN A 462 -22.27 14.35 -28.71
C GLN A 462 -20.83 14.62 -28.28
N ALA A 463 -20.47 15.91 -28.23
CA ALA A 463 -19.15 16.36 -27.78
C ALA A 463 -19.09 16.45 -26.26
N TYR A 464 -18.05 15.87 -25.66
CA TYR A 464 -17.67 16.12 -24.26
C TYR A 464 -16.98 17.48 -24.15
N ALA A 465 -16.09 17.76 -25.10
CA ALA A 465 -15.37 19.03 -25.22
C ALA A 465 -15.19 19.38 -26.70
N ALA A 466 -15.27 20.67 -27.01
CA ALA A 466 -14.98 21.21 -28.32
C ALA A 466 -13.75 22.12 -28.24
N GLU A 467 -12.85 21.94 -29.21
CA GLU A 467 -11.62 22.71 -29.40
C GLU A 467 -11.91 24.22 -29.38
N ASP A 468 -11.11 24.96 -28.60
CA ASP A 468 -11.16 26.42 -28.39
C ASP A 468 -12.50 26.99 -27.92
N LYS A 469 -13.41 26.13 -27.47
CA LYS A 469 -14.75 26.49 -26.99
C LYS A 469 -14.98 26.08 -25.54
N THR A 470 -14.72 24.82 -25.21
CA THR A 470 -14.98 24.29 -23.86
C THR A 470 -13.86 24.72 -22.91
N SER A 471 -14.21 25.23 -21.73
CA SER A 471 -13.23 25.56 -20.69
C SER A 471 -12.67 24.30 -20.01
N VAL A 472 -11.40 24.34 -19.63
CA VAL A 472 -10.70 23.25 -18.92
C VAL A 472 -10.85 23.33 -17.39
N ASP A 473 -11.31 24.45 -16.85
CA ASP A 473 -11.22 24.74 -15.41
C ASP A 473 -12.28 24.01 -14.56
N GLU A 474 -13.29 23.41 -15.18
CA GLU A 474 -14.50 23.01 -14.47
C GLU A 474 -14.40 21.66 -13.77
N ARG A 475 -13.71 20.68 -14.37
CA ARG A 475 -13.89 19.26 -14.00
C ARG A 475 -12.70 18.34 -14.28
N LEU A 476 -12.74 17.18 -13.62
CA LEU A 476 -11.95 16.00 -13.95
C LEU A 476 -12.91 14.81 -14.10
N SER A 477 -12.75 14.02 -15.15
CA SER A 477 -13.67 12.94 -15.49
C SER A 477 -12.98 11.63 -15.86
N ILE A 478 -13.64 10.52 -15.54
CA ILE A 478 -13.21 9.16 -15.91
C ILE A 478 -14.33 8.47 -16.69
N LEU A 479 -13.99 7.84 -17.81
CA LEU A 479 -14.94 7.09 -18.62
C LEU A 479 -15.32 5.77 -17.93
N LEU A 480 -16.59 5.60 -17.58
CA LEU A 480 -17.12 4.38 -16.91
C LEU A 480 -17.63 3.33 -17.91
N LYS A 481 -18.15 3.78 -19.06
CA LYS A 481 -18.66 2.91 -20.13
C LYS A 481 -18.61 3.63 -21.46
N GLY A 482 -18.36 2.86 -22.53
CA GLY A 482 -18.35 3.33 -23.91
C GLY A 482 -16.95 3.68 -24.37
N LYS A 483 -16.90 4.46 -25.46
CA LYS A 483 -15.67 4.84 -26.15
C LYS A 483 -15.79 6.26 -26.68
N MET A 484 -14.74 7.06 -26.49
CA MET A 484 -14.66 8.43 -26.99
C MET A 484 -13.50 8.57 -27.98
N LYS A 485 -13.68 9.46 -28.94
CA LYS A 485 -12.70 9.82 -29.96
C LYS A 485 -12.13 11.20 -29.67
N VAL A 486 -10.81 11.32 -29.64
CA VAL A 486 -10.10 12.60 -29.53
C VAL A 486 -9.62 13.02 -30.91
N SER A 487 -9.80 14.30 -31.23
CA SER A 487 -9.36 14.89 -32.49
C SER A 487 -8.81 16.31 -32.30
N TYR A 488 -7.82 16.67 -33.10
CA TYR A 488 -7.24 18.02 -33.17
C TYR A 488 -7.36 18.56 -34.59
N ARG A 489 -7.91 19.77 -34.78
CA ARG A 489 -8.16 20.35 -36.11
C ARG A 489 -8.88 19.36 -37.05
N SER A 490 -9.88 18.65 -36.52
CA SER A 490 -10.64 17.57 -37.20
C SER A 490 -9.87 16.28 -37.54
N HIS A 491 -8.58 16.19 -37.22
CA HIS A 491 -7.80 14.97 -37.40
C HIS A 491 -7.88 14.07 -36.17
N PHE A 492 -7.99 12.76 -36.40
CA PHE A 492 -8.03 11.78 -35.33
C PHE A 492 -6.69 11.67 -34.61
N LEU A 493 -6.74 11.62 -33.27
CA LEU A 493 -5.57 11.43 -32.41
C LEU A 493 -5.55 10.04 -31.79
N HIS A 494 -6.44 9.79 -30.84
CA HIS A 494 -6.54 8.50 -30.15
C HIS A 494 -7.97 8.31 -29.63
N ASN A 495 -8.26 7.09 -29.16
CA ASN A 495 -9.51 6.77 -28.49
C ASN A 495 -9.30 6.71 -26.98
N ILE A 496 -10.31 7.17 -26.23
CA ILE A 496 -10.38 7.01 -24.78
C ILE A 496 -11.33 5.85 -24.49
N TYR A 497 -10.84 4.89 -23.69
CA TYR A 497 -11.54 3.66 -23.33
C TYR A 497 -11.99 3.67 -21.87
N THR A 498 -12.77 2.66 -21.49
CA THR A 498 -13.33 2.53 -20.15
C THR A 498 -12.23 2.39 -19.08
N ASN A 499 -12.38 3.11 -17.96
CA ASN A 499 -11.41 3.32 -16.87
C ASN A 499 -10.18 4.19 -17.23
N ALA A 500 -10.26 5.00 -18.29
CA ALA A 500 -9.28 6.04 -18.58
C ALA A 500 -9.83 7.42 -18.22
N PHE A 501 -8.94 8.35 -17.86
CA PHE A 501 -9.33 9.74 -17.67
C PHE A 501 -9.68 10.37 -19.02
N ILE A 502 -10.62 11.31 -19.02
CA ILE A 502 -11.01 12.02 -20.23
C ILE A 502 -10.08 13.23 -20.43
N ASP A 503 -9.88 14.00 -19.36
CA ASP A 503 -9.30 15.35 -19.31
C ASP A 503 -8.06 15.44 -18.38
N SER A 504 -7.34 14.33 -18.22
CA SER A 504 -6.10 14.27 -17.44
C SER A 504 -4.99 15.22 -17.94
N PRO A 505 -4.74 15.42 -19.25
CA PRO A 505 -3.74 16.40 -19.69
C PRO A 505 -4.14 17.82 -19.32
N GLU A 506 -5.40 18.19 -19.54
CA GLU A 506 -5.95 19.51 -19.21
C GLU A 506 -5.84 19.77 -17.71
N PHE A 507 -6.29 18.82 -16.87
CA PHE A 507 -6.23 18.94 -15.41
C PHE A 507 -4.80 19.10 -14.87
N ARG A 508 -3.80 18.40 -15.46
CA ARG A 508 -2.41 18.50 -15.03
C ARG A 508 -1.72 19.78 -15.49
N SER A 509 -2.06 20.25 -16.69
CA SER A 509 -1.37 21.37 -17.35
C SER A 509 -1.83 22.76 -16.92
N THR A 510 -3.06 22.86 -16.43
CA THR A 510 -3.72 24.14 -16.19
C THR A 510 -3.73 24.46 -14.71
N GLU A 511 -3.60 25.73 -14.35
CA GLU A 511 -3.93 26.22 -13.01
C GLU A 511 -5.36 26.76 -13.02
N MET A 512 -6.06 26.72 -11.87
CA MET A 512 -7.44 27.21 -11.79
C MET A 512 -7.53 28.70 -12.15
N HIS A 513 -8.62 29.09 -12.84
CA HIS A 513 -8.99 30.47 -13.17
C HIS A 513 -8.13 31.16 -14.23
N ARG A 514 -7.45 30.39 -15.08
CA ARG A 514 -6.64 30.93 -16.19
C ARG A 514 -7.46 31.12 -17.48
N GLY A 515 -8.67 30.58 -17.53
CA GLY A 515 -9.56 30.71 -18.70
C GLY A 515 -9.10 29.91 -19.91
N GLU A 516 -8.25 28.91 -19.70
CA GLU A 516 -7.77 28.02 -20.75
C GLU A 516 -8.93 27.15 -21.29
N LYS A 517 -8.80 26.75 -22.55
CA LYS A 517 -9.82 25.97 -23.26
C LYS A 517 -9.21 24.68 -23.78
N PHE A 518 -10.07 23.69 -23.99
CA PHE A 518 -9.66 22.42 -24.57
C PHE A 518 -9.02 22.66 -25.93
N GLN A 519 -7.80 22.16 -26.10
CA GLN A 519 -7.08 22.25 -27.38
C GLN A 519 -7.51 21.15 -28.34
N VAL A 520 -8.30 20.17 -27.88
CA VAL A 520 -8.77 19.05 -28.67
C VAL A 520 -10.28 18.92 -28.57
N THR A 521 -10.89 18.40 -29.62
CA THR A 521 -12.31 18.02 -29.64
C THR A 521 -12.46 16.55 -29.22
N ILE A 522 -13.29 16.29 -28.22
CA ILE A 522 -13.58 14.95 -27.68
C ILE A 522 -15.04 14.62 -27.92
N VAL A 523 -15.32 13.55 -28.67
CA VAL A 523 -16.69 13.16 -29.07
C VAL A 523 -16.97 11.71 -28.67
N ALA A 524 -18.18 11.45 -28.19
CA ALA A 524 -18.66 10.10 -27.94
C ALA A 524 -18.80 9.29 -29.24
N GLU A 525 -18.03 8.21 -29.38
CA GLU A 525 -18.19 7.26 -30.50
C GLU A 525 -19.31 6.25 -30.23
N GLU A 526 -19.60 6.00 -28.95
CA GLU A 526 -20.67 5.16 -28.44
C GLU A 526 -21.51 5.90 -27.39
N ASN A 527 -22.59 5.28 -26.90
CA ASN A 527 -23.27 5.83 -25.72
C ASN A 527 -22.37 5.68 -24.49
N CYS A 528 -21.86 6.81 -24.01
CA CYS A 528 -20.89 6.86 -22.93
C CYS A 528 -21.57 7.17 -21.59
N LYS A 529 -20.99 6.62 -20.52
CA LYS A 529 -21.20 7.08 -19.15
C LYS A 529 -19.86 7.47 -18.56
N TYR A 530 -19.78 8.60 -17.88
CA TYR A 530 -18.56 9.04 -17.23
C TYR A 530 -18.84 9.59 -15.84
N LEU A 531 -17.84 9.39 -15.00
CA LEU A 531 -17.74 9.97 -13.68
C LEU A 531 -17.16 11.36 -13.82
N CYS A 532 -17.72 12.34 -13.12
CA CYS A 532 -17.31 13.74 -13.19
C CYS A 532 -17.22 14.34 -11.80
N TRP A 533 -16.05 14.83 -11.44
CA TRP A 533 -15.83 15.68 -10.27
C TRP A 533 -15.71 17.13 -10.68
N SER A 534 -16.25 18.04 -9.85
CA SER A 534 -15.88 19.45 -9.91
C SER A 534 -14.42 19.60 -9.48
N ARG A 535 -13.64 20.35 -10.26
CA ARG A 535 -12.22 20.57 -10.01
C ARG A 535 -11.97 21.13 -8.62
N GLU A 536 -12.67 22.20 -8.24
CA GLU A 536 -12.51 22.88 -6.95
C GLU A 536 -12.72 21.91 -5.77
N LYS A 537 -13.83 21.16 -5.82
CA LYS A 537 -14.21 20.23 -4.75
C LYS A 537 -13.25 19.04 -4.68
N LEU A 538 -12.79 18.55 -5.83
CA LEU A 538 -11.82 17.46 -5.89
C LEU A 538 -10.47 17.91 -5.32
N THR A 539 -9.96 19.07 -5.75
CA THR A 539 -8.68 19.62 -5.25
C THR A 539 -8.72 19.78 -3.74
N PHE A 540 -9.78 20.41 -3.20
CA PHE A 540 -9.95 20.56 -1.75
C PHE A 540 -9.98 19.20 -1.02
N PHE A 541 -10.66 18.21 -1.58
CA PHE A 541 -10.70 16.87 -1.00
C PHE A 541 -9.33 16.18 -1.02
N LEU A 542 -8.59 16.28 -2.13
CA LEU A 542 -7.25 15.71 -2.26
C LEU A 542 -6.25 16.40 -1.33
N GLU A 543 -6.31 17.73 -1.16
CA GLU A 543 -5.47 18.45 -0.20
C GLU A 543 -5.69 17.97 1.24
N SER A 544 -6.91 17.54 1.58
CA SER A 544 -7.22 16.99 2.90
C SER A 544 -6.72 15.55 3.13
N ASP A 545 -6.47 14.79 2.08
CA ASP A 545 -6.01 13.40 2.13
C ASP A 545 -4.75 13.20 1.27
N THR A 546 -3.59 13.29 1.92
CA THR A 546 -2.28 13.23 1.26
C THR A 546 -2.03 11.92 0.50
N PHE A 547 -2.57 10.80 0.99
CA PHE A 547 -2.43 9.51 0.32
C PHE A 547 -3.22 9.49 -0.99
N LEU A 548 -4.48 9.92 -0.96
CA LEU A 548 -5.30 9.93 -2.16
C LEU A 548 -4.81 10.97 -3.18
N ASN A 549 -4.33 12.13 -2.72
CA ASN A 549 -3.70 13.12 -3.57
C ASN A 549 -2.53 12.50 -4.37
N GLU A 550 -1.66 11.78 -3.67
CA GLU A 550 -0.52 11.12 -4.27
C GLU A 550 -0.98 10.06 -5.28
N VAL A 551 -1.97 9.23 -4.92
CA VAL A 551 -2.56 8.23 -5.83
C VAL A 551 -3.10 8.89 -7.10
N PHE A 552 -3.83 10.02 -7.00
CA PHE A 552 -4.34 10.75 -8.16
C PHE A 552 -3.21 11.31 -9.02
N ARG A 553 -2.19 11.93 -8.42
CA ARG A 553 -1.02 12.45 -9.11
C ARG A 553 -0.38 11.39 -10.02
N TYR A 554 -0.16 10.20 -9.46
CA TYR A 554 0.44 9.08 -10.19
C TYR A 554 -0.51 8.44 -11.22
N LEU A 555 -1.80 8.30 -10.92
CA LEU A 555 -2.79 7.78 -11.88
C LEU A 555 -2.93 8.70 -13.10
N ILE A 556 -2.97 10.01 -12.88
CA ILE A 556 -3.01 11.02 -13.94
C ILE A 556 -1.74 10.96 -14.79
N GLY A 557 -0.56 10.83 -14.17
CA GLY A 557 0.70 10.64 -14.89
C GLY A 557 0.71 9.38 -15.77
N LYS A 558 0.29 8.24 -15.22
CA LYS A 558 0.13 7.01 -16.01
C LYS A 558 -0.79 7.21 -17.21
N ASP A 559 -1.94 7.85 -17.01
CA ASP A 559 -2.93 8.06 -18.07
C ASP A 559 -2.40 8.99 -19.19
N ILE A 560 -1.71 10.08 -18.83
CA ILE A 560 -1.09 10.99 -19.81
C ILE A 560 -0.01 10.27 -20.63
N THR A 561 0.86 9.50 -19.98
CA THR A 561 1.91 8.74 -20.67
C THR A 561 1.30 7.69 -21.63
N ASN A 562 0.21 7.02 -21.23
CA ASN A 562 -0.53 6.11 -22.11
C ASN A 562 -1.10 6.81 -23.35
N LYS A 563 -1.69 7.99 -23.17
CA LYS A 563 -2.21 8.81 -24.27
C LYS A 563 -1.09 9.23 -25.21
N LEU A 564 0.06 9.65 -24.69
CA LEU A 564 1.22 10.04 -25.48
C LEU A 564 1.75 8.90 -26.35
N TYR A 565 1.84 7.67 -25.82
CA TYR A 565 2.24 6.53 -26.64
C TYR A 565 1.21 6.18 -27.73
N SER A 566 -0.08 6.40 -27.46
CA SER A 566 -1.13 6.18 -28.45
C SER A 566 -1.05 7.15 -29.63
N LEU A 567 -0.50 8.35 -29.43
CA LEU A 567 -0.28 9.34 -30.49
C LEU A 567 0.90 8.98 -31.41
N ASN A 568 1.86 8.20 -30.90
CA ASN A 568 3.10 7.88 -31.58
C ASN A 568 3.05 6.52 -32.32
N ASP A 569 1.86 5.90 -32.42
CA ASP A 569 1.68 4.65 -33.16
C ASP A 569 1.72 4.90 -34.68
N PRO A 570 2.68 4.31 -35.41
CA PRO A 570 2.88 4.54 -36.85
C PRO A 570 1.69 4.12 -37.73
N THR A 571 0.76 3.29 -37.23
CA THR A 571 -0.46 2.93 -37.96
C THR A 571 -1.42 4.11 -38.15
N LEU A 572 -1.31 5.17 -37.33
CA LEU A 572 -2.01 6.44 -37.54
C LEU A 572 -1.36 7.25 -38.67
N SER A 573 -0.03 7.33 -38.69
CA SER A 573 0.76 8.10 -39.66
C SER A 573 0.60 7.59 -41.10
N ASP A 574 0.51 6.27 -41.29
CA ASP A 574 0.32 5.67 -42.62
C ASP A 574 -1.08 5.94 -43.20
N LYS A 575 -2.11 6.02 -42.35
CA LYS A 575 -3.48 6.41 -42.78
C LYS A 575 -3.57 7.88 -43.16
N ILE A 576 -2.71 8.73 -42.59
CA ILE A 576 -2.60 10.16 -42.90
C ILE A 576 -1.97 10.37 -44.28
N LEU A 577 -0.91 9.62 -44.60
CA LEU A 577 -0.24 9.71 -45.91
C LEU A 577 -1.08 9.12 -47.06
N GLN A 578 -1.90 8.10 -46.81
CA GLN A 578 -2.75 7.50 -47.84
C GLN A 578 -4.01 8.31 -48.18
N ARG A 579 -4.53 9.14 -47.27
CA ARG A 579 -5.70 10.02 -47.56
C ARG A 579 -5.32 11.36 -48.19
N GLY A 580 -4.05 11.73 -48.19
CA GLY A 580 -3.56 13.00 -48.75
C GLY A 580 -2.97 12.92 -50.16
N SER A 581 -2.76 11.73 -50.73
CA SER A 581 -2.06 11.57 -52.01
C SER A 581 -2.83 10.71 -53.01
N ALA A 582 -3.84 11.33 -53.62
CA ALA A 582 -4.28 10.98 -54.96
C ALA A 582 -3.70 12.03 -55.93
N GLY A 583 -2.45 11.83 -56.36
CA GLY A 583 -1.83 12.66 -57.39
C GLY A 583 -0.31 12.69 -57.36
N SER A 584 0.29 12.12 -58.41
CA SER A 584 1.66 12.35 -58.91
C SER A 584 2.83 11.68 -58.17
N SER A 585 3.53 10.86 -58.95
CA SER A 585 4.75 10.12 -58.65
C SER A 585 5.98 10.99 -58.87
N GLN A 586 6.90 11.06 -57.89
CA GLN A 586 8.34 11.27 -58.13
C GLN A 586 9.19 10.96 -56.88
N LYS A 587 10.28 10.20 -57.08
CA LYS A 587 11.30 9.77 -56.09
C LYS A 587 12.42 10.81 -55.96
N SER A 588 12.84 11.15 -54.73
CA SER A 588 14.25 11.39 -54.30
C SER A 588 14.35 11.67 -52.76
N PRO A 589 15.52 11.78 -52.09
CA PRO A 589 16.01 10.73 -51.20
C PRO A 589 16.25 11.14 -49.73
N GLY A 590 16.14 10.16 -48.82
CA GLY A 590 17.03 9.97 -47.68
C GLY A 590 17.05 11.01 -46.54
N ALA A 591 16.07 10.96 -45.64
CA ALA A 591 16.25 11.35 -44.24
C ALA A 591 16.02 10.11 -43.37
N LYS A 592 17.03 9.71 -42.58
CA LYS A 592 16.96 8.54 -41.70
C LYS A 592 15.91 8.78 -40.61
N ALA A 593 14.77 8.13 -40.76
CA ALA A 593 13.72 8.08 -39.76
C ALA A 593 14.24 7.38 -38.48
N SER A 594 14.03 8.05 -37.33
CA SER A 594 14.29 7.48 -36.01
C SER A 594 13.44 6.22 -35.78
N LYS A 595 14.04 5.19 -35.19
CA LYS A 595 13.44 3.85 -34.99
C LYS A 595 12.37 3.92 -33.88
N LYS A 596 11.10 3.81 -34.30
CA LYS A 596 9.91 3.23 -33.66
C LYS A 596 9.97 2.98 -32.13
N MET A 597 9.14 3.70 -31.37
CA MET A 597 8.59 3.29 -30.06
C MET A 597 7.24 2.59 -30.30
N LYS A 598 6.96 1.50 -29.57
CA LYS A 598 5.66 0.81 -29.59
C LYS A 598 5.13 0.66 -28.17
N PRO A 599 3.81 0.87 -27.95
CA PRO A 599 3.21 0.69 -26.64
C PRO A 599 3.26 -0.78 -26.18
N ILE A 600 3.36 -0.99 -24.87
CA ILE A 600 3.04 -2.29 -24.23
C ILE A 600 1.51 -2.38 -24.18
N GLU A 601 0.92 -3.33 -24.88
CA GLU A 601 -0.53 -3.58 -24.85
C GLU A 601 -0.98 -3.90 -23.41
N GLU A 602 -1.98 -3.17 -22.92
CA GLU A 602 -2.56 -3.38 -21.58
C GLU A 602 -3.23 -4.75 -21.41
N GLY A 603 -3.45 -5.51 -22.49
CA GLY A 603 -3.84 -6.93 -22.41
C GLY A 603 -2.74 -7.84 -21.84
N MET A 604 -1.47 -7.40 -21.95
CA MET A 604 -0.31 -8.18 -21.51
C MET A 604 -0.05 -8.07 -20.00
N GLU A 605 -0.76 -7.21 -19.26
CA GLU A 605 -0.71 -7.23 -17.78
C GLU A 605 -1.51 -8.42 -17.19
N ASP A 606 -2.43 -8.99 -17.97
CA ASP A 606 -3.18 -10.21 -17.64
C ASP A 606 -2.67 -11.44 -18.43
N ASP A 607 -2.26 -11.30 -19.70
CA ASP A 607 -1.82 -12.43 -20.55
C ASP A 607 -0.37 -12.92 -20.31
N VAL A 608 0.43 -12.26 -19.48
CA VAL A 608 1.74 -12.82 -19.02
C VAL A 608 1.53 -13.83 -17.89
N PHE A 609 0.33 -13.92 -17.32
CA PHE A 609 0.06 -14.64 -16.09
C PHE A 609 -1.29 -15.36 -16.12
N GLU A 610 -1.52 -16.21 -17.13
CA GLU A 610 -2.44 -17.35 -16.95
C GLU A 610 -1.69 -18.51 -16.29
N GLU A 611 -2.22 -18.96 -15.15
CA GLU A 611 -1.90 -20.26 -14.57
C GLU A 611 -2.51 -21.31 -15.50
N SER A 612 -1.67 -22.11 -16.16
CA SER A 612 -2.10 -23.19 -17.04
C SER A 612 -3.10 -24.11 -16.33
N ALA A 613 -4.37 -24.05 -16.72
CA ALA A 613 -5.33 -25.08 -16.33
C ALA A 613 -4.84 -26.44 -16.88
N PRO A 614 -5.02 -27.54 -16.14
CA PRO A 614 -4.55 -28.84 -16.60
C PRO A 614 -5.30 -29.23 -17.88
N SER A 615 -4.54 -29.56 -18.91
CA SER A 615 -5.02 -30.06 -20.19
C SER A 615 -5.97 -31.24 -20.00
N GLU A 616 -7.23 -31.09 -20.42
CA GLU A 616 -8.09 -32.23 -20.71
C GLU A 616 -7.40 -33.14 -21.74
N SER A 617 -7.21 -34.39 -21.34
CA SER A 617 -6.70 -35.46 -22.18
C SER A 617 -7.52 -35.59 -23.47
N GLN A 618 -6.87 -35.28 -24.60
CA GLN A 618 -7.37 -35.64 -25.92
C GLN A 618 -7.54 -37.16 -26.01
N ARG A 619 -8.79 -37.62 -26.15
CA ARG A 619 -9.10 -38.96 -26.66
C ARG A 619 -8.47 -39.13 -28.04
N MET A 620 -7.50 -40.04 -28.13
CA MET A 620 -7.09 -40.65 -29.39
C MET A 620 -7.99 -41.85 -29.72
N PRO A 621 -8.16 -42.20 -31.01
CA PRO A 621 -9.12 -43.19 -31.46
C PRO A 621 -8.63 -44.62 -31.23
N SER A 622 -9.56 -45.49 -30.87
CA SER A 622 -9.37 -46.93 -30.70
C SER A 622 -9.00 -47.62 -32.01
N THR A 623 -7.81 -48.21 -32.09
CA THR A 623 -7.50 -49.32 -33.00
C THR A 623 -7.64 -50.64 -32.24
N SER A 624 -8.57 -51.45 -32.73
CA SER A 624 -8.85 -52.82 -32.31
C SER A 624 -7.78 -53.79 -32.81
N THR A 625 -7.21 -54.59 -31.91
CA THR A 625 -6.70 -55.92 -32.24
C THR A 625 -6.95 -56.85 -31.05
N THR A 626 -7.80 -57.84 -31.35
CA THR A 626 -8.00 -59.15 -30.74
C THR A 626 -6.74 -59.78 -30.15
N GLU A 627 -6.86 -60.36 -28.96
CA GLU A 627 -6.29 -61.68 -28.65
C GLU A 627 -7.13 -62.38 -27.58
N GLU A 628 -7.36 -63.68 -27.81
CA GLU A 628 -8.20 -64.59 -27.04
C GLU A 628 -7.58 -64.99 -25.69
N VAL A 629 -8.48 -65.52 -24.85
CA VAL A 629 -8.32 -66.31 -23.61
C VAL A 629 -8.39 -65.54 -22.30
#